data_AF-A0A8T1F7T3-F1
#
_entry.id   AF-A0A8T1F7T3-F1
#
_cell.length_a   1.000
_cell.length_b   1.000
_cell.length_c   1.000
_cell.angle_alpha   90.00
_cell.angle_beta   90.00
_cell.angle_gamma   90.00
#
_symmetry.space_group_name_H-M   'P 1'
#
loop_
_entity.id
_entity.type
_entity.pdbx_description
1 polymer ?
#
loop_
_entity_poly.entity_id
_entity_poly.type
_entity_poly.pdbx_seq_one_letter_code
_entity_poly.pdbx_strand_id
1 'polypeptide(L)'
;MVAGKKLSPAEKYLVARTYECIRNKKKEAPKLWKGEVRNHVHESLGIAKSTISAVWGHWEKHHDPEFAETTVLKPSDAGVQPGRPRKFGECIYPFVRDIVTEMNQSAKPVAAPAVAKRFKEDNGIDISVRSIRRVLRRMGMRFSKGVSRNILAESAANVAFQIWNDPSYTKAELLLLVRANKPKPVYQATKIATAYDHLVYFTPLYHPELQPVELIWAHAKNQVADDPASSMPELKAKIDAEFDTVVSDTWINAYEHVQEFEEKYMQQADACELAANAVDNVDGGVRDAEEGDNTEHDGSDVNDED
;
A
#
# COMPACT_ATOMS: atom_id res chain seq x y z
N MET A 1 -42.17 14.45 -18.70
CA MET A 1 -41.20 13.49 -18.13
C MET A 1 -39.80 14.08 -18.18
N VAL A 2 -38.97 13.86 -17.15
CA VAL A 2 -37.57 14.30 -17.13
C VAL A 2 -36.77 13.55 -18.21
N ALA A 3 -35.94 14.27 -18.96
CA ALA A 3 -35.11 13.69 -20.01
C ALA A 3 -34.22 12.56 -19.44
N GLY A 4 -34.31 11.35 -20.02
CA GLY A 4 -33.42 10.23 -19.70
C GLY A 4 -33.94 9.15 -18.74
N LYS A 5 -35.17 9.25 -18.20
CA LYS A 5 -35.74 8.18 -17.36
C LYS A 5 -36.16 6.96 -18.22
N LYS A 6 -35.71 5.75 -17.87
CA LYS A 6 -36.17 4.49 -18.51
C LYS A 6 -37.64 4.23 -18.13
N LEU A 7 -38.47 3.85 -19.12
CA LEU A 7 -39.86 3.40 -18.89
C LEU A 7 -39.85 2.02 -18.24
N SER A 8 -40.66 1.84 -17.20
CA SER A 8 -40.94 0.55 -16.56
C SER A 8 -41.69 -0.40 -17.52
N PRO A 9 -41.64 -1.72 -17.29
CA PRO A 9 -42.42 -2.71 -18.05
C PRO A 9 -43.91 -2.36 -18.14
N ALA A 10 -44.52 -1.97 -17.02
CA ALA A 10 -45.93 -1.58 -16.98
C ALA A 10 -46.22 -0.34 -17.84
N GLU A 11 -45.33 0.66 -17.82
CA GLU A 11 -45.47 1.85 -18.69
C GLU A 11 -45.30 1.50 -20.17
N LYS A 12 -44.37 0.59 -20.53
CA LYS A 12 -44.22 0.09 -21.90
C LYS A 12 -45.49 -0.65 -22.36
N TYR A 13 -46.07 -1.47 -21.49
CA TYR A 13 -47.32 -2.18 -21.78
C TYR A 13 -48.49 -1.22 -21.97
N LEU A 14 -48.61 -0.19 -21.13
CA LEU A 14 -49.62 0.85 -21.30
C LEU A 14 -49.48 1.54 -22.65
N VAL A 15 -48.25 1.88 -23.06
CA VAL A 15 -47.99 2.49 -24.38
C VAL A 15 -48.46 1.57 -25.51
N ALA A 16 -48.13 0.27 -25.46
CA ALA A 16 -48.53 -0.69 -26.48
C ALA A 16 -50.06 -0.84 -26.57
N ARG A 17 -50.76 -1.00 -25.44
CA ARG A 17 -52.23 -1.11 -25.41
C ARG A 17 -52.92 0.16 -25.90
N THR A 18 -52.39 1.33 -25.53
CA THR A 18 -52.92 2.61 -25.99
C THR A 18 -52.74 2.76 -27.50
N TYR A 19 -51.58 2.36 -28.03
CA TYR A 19 -51.30 2.36 -29.46
C TYR A 19 -52.23 1.42 -30.23
N GLU A 20 -52.45 0.20 -29.72
CA GLU A 20 -53.36 -0.78 -30.32
C GLU A 20 -54.80 -0.28 -30.36
N CYS A 21 -55.29 0.30 -29.25
CA CYS A 21 -56.62 0.90 -29.18
C CYS A 21 -56.82 2.02 -30.21
N ILE A 22 -55.86 2.95 -30.29
CA ILE A 22 -55.93 4.06 -31.26
C ILE A 22 -55.80 3.54 -32.69
N ARG A 23 -54.95 2.53 -32.94
CA ARG A 23 -54.83 1.88 -34.25
C ARG A 23 -56.16 1.27 -34.69
N ASN A 24 -56.86 0.59 -33.80
CA ASN A 24 -58.16 -0.03 -34.10
C ASN A 24 -59.24 1.02 -34.36
N LYS A 25 -59.36 2.04 -33.49
CA LYS A 25 -60.30 3.16 -33.71
C LYS A 25 -60.03 3.92 -35.01
N LYS A 26 -58.75 4.08 -35.39
CA LYS A 26 -58.37 4.70 -36.65
C LYS A 26 -58.73 3.84 -37.87
N LYS A 27 -58.67 2.51 -37.75
CA LYS A 27 -59.14 1.58 -38.80
C LYS A 27 -60.65 1.67 -39.00
N GLU A 28 -61.41 1.78 -37.90
CA GLU A 28 -62.88 1.89 -37.94
C GLU A 28 -63.35 3.23 -38.52
N ALA A 29 -62.66 4.33 -38.22
CA ALA A 29 -63.09 5.68 -38.57
C ALA A 29 -61.95 6.55 -39.15
N PRO A 30 -61.38 6.21 -40.32
CA PRO A 30 -60.14 6.83 -40.82
C PRO A 30 -60.25 8.35 -41.06
N LYS A 31 -61.45 8.87 -41.38
CA LYS A 31 -61.67 10.30 -41.63
C LYS A 31 -61.59 11.16 -40.36
N LEU A 32 -61.78 10.56 -39.18
CA LEU A 32 -61.81 11.26 -37.89
C LEU A 32 -60.41 11.42 -37.26
N TRP A 33 -59.42 10.65 -37.72
CA TRP A 33 -58.07 10.61 -37.12
C TRP A 33 -57.01 11.16 -38.09
N LYS A 34 -56.59 12.40 -37.89
CA LYS A 34 -55.54 13.06 -38.69
C LYS A 34 -54.15 12.80 -38.10
N GLY A 35 -53.21 12.36 -38.92
CA GLY A 35 -51.81 12.11 -38.52
C GLY A 35 -51.53 10.64 -38.15
N GLU A 36 -50.33 10.34 -37.68
CA GLU A 36 -49.91 8.97 -37.33
C GLU A 36 -50.41 8.56 -35.94
N VAL A 37 -50.63 7.25 -35.72
CA VAL A 37 -51.12 6.70 -34.43
C VAL A 37 -50.23 7.16 -33.26
N ARG A 38 -48.90 7.20 -33.45
CA ARG A 38 -47.95 7.67 -32.43
C ARG A 38 -48.14 9.14 -32.01
N ASN A 39 -48.71 9.99 -32.86
CA ASN A 39 -48.98 11.39 -32.50
C ASN A 39 -50.07 11.46 -31.44
N HIS A 40 -51.15 10.69 -31.60
CA HIS A 40 -52.24 10.64 -30.63
C HIS A 40 -51.84 9.94 -29.33
N VAL A 41 -50.99 8.92 -29.40
CA VAL A 41 -50.41 8.30 -28.19
C VAL A 41 -49.50 9.28 -27.44
N HIS A 42 -48.73 10.11 -28.17
CA HIS A 42 -47.93 11.18 -27.58
C HIS A 42 -48.82 12.23 -26.89
N GLU A 43 -49.89 12.67 -27.54
CA GLU A 43 -50.88 13.59 -26.97
C GLU A 43 -51.55 13.01 -25.71
N SER A 44 -51.79 11.70 -25.68
CA SER A 44 -52.48 11.02 -24.58
C SER A 44 -51.57 10.76 -23.37
N LEU A 45 -50.32 10.36 -23.58
CA LEU A 45 -49.41 9.89 -22.52
C LEU A 45 -48.24 10.84 -22.24
N GLY A 46 -48.02 11.86 -23.08
CA GLY A 46 -46.89 12.80 -22.95
C GLY A 46 -45.52 12.16 -23.19
N ILE A 47 -45.45 10.98 -23.82
CA ILE A 47 -44.22 10.24 -24.12
C ILE A 47 -43.70 10.64 -25.49
N ALA A 48 -42.37 10.76 -25.65
CA ALA A 48 -41.77 11.11 -26.94
C ALA A 48 -42.16 10.13 -28.07
N LYS A 49 -42.46 10.68 -29.26
CA LYS A 49 -42.88 9.92 -30.45
C LYS A 49 -41.89 8.83 -30.86
N SER A 50 -40.59 9.10 -30.67
CA SER A 50 -39.49 8.14 -30.92
C SER A 50 -39.58 6.93 -29.98
N THR A 51 -39.82 7.16 -28.69
CA THR A 51 -39.98 6.12 -27.68
C THR A 51 -41.22 5.27 -27.94
N ILE A 52 -42.34 5.88 -28.30
CA ILE A 52 -43.57 5.15 -28.67
C ILE A 52 -43.31 4.23 -29.86
N SER A 53 -42.59 4.72 -30.89
CA SER A 53 -42.26 3.93 -32.08
C SER A 53 -41.37 2.73 -31.72
N ALA A 54 -40.40 2.92 -30.83
CA ALA A 54 -39.52 1.85 -30.36
C ALA A 54 -40.26 0.79 -29.53
N VAL A 55 -41.12 1.21 -28.60
CA VAL A 55 -41.93 0.30 -27.77
C VAL A 55 -42.90 -0.50 -28.65
N TRP A 56 -43.57 0.14 -29.61
CA TRP A 56 -44.46 -0.55 -30.53
C TRP A 56 -43.72 -1.55 -31.42
N GLY A 57 -42.54 -1.20 -31.94
CA GLY A 57 -41.72 -2.12 -32.73
C GLY A 57 -41.24 -3.34 -31.94
N HIS A 58 -41.02 -3.20 -30.63
CA HIS A 58 -40.74 -4.34 -29.75
C HIS A 58 -42.00 -5.19 -29.53
N TRP A 59 -43.13 -4.55 -29.23
CA TRP A 59 -44.42 -5.24 -29.03
C TRP A 59 -44.85 -6.06 -30.24
N GLU A 60 -44.72 -5.51 -31.45
CA GLU A 60 -45.12 -6.19 -32.69
C GLU A 60 -44.25 -7.43 -32.98
N LYS A 61 -43.02 -7.50 -32.45
CA LYS A 61 -42.14 -8.66 -32.60
C LYS A 61 -42.36 -9.72 -31.53
N HIS A 62 -42.55 -9.30 -30.27
CA HIS A 62 -42.49 -10.19 -29.11
C HIS A 62 -43.85 -10.47 -28.47
N HIS A 63 -44.83 -9.56 -28.59
CA HIS A 63 -46.16 -9.65 -27.96
C HIS A 63 -46.13 -10.02 -26.45
N ASP A 64 -45.06 -9.63 -25.77
CA ASP A 64 -44.80 -9.96 -24.37
C ASP A 64 -45.19 -8.79 -23.44
N PRO A 65 -46.16 -8.97 -22.53
CA PRO A 65 -46.59 -7.95 -21.58
C PRO A 65 -45.53 -7.57 -20.55
N GLU A 66 -44.55 -8.43 -20.27
CA GLU A 66 -43.47 -8.12 -19.32
C GLU A 66 -42.36 -7.28 -19.95
N PHE A 67 -42.34 -7.14 -21.29
CA PHE A 67 -41.26 -6.48 -22.02
C PHE A 67 -39.89 -6.94 -21.50
N ALA A 68 -39.74 -8.23 -21.23
CA ALA A 68 -38.51 -8.79 -20.69
C ALA A 68 -37.39 -8.46 -21.69
N GLU A 69 -36.42 -7.67 -21.26
CA GLU A 69 -35.26 -7.35 -22.10
C GLU A 69 -34.62 -8.68 -22.47
N THR A 70 -34.56 -9.00 -23.77
CA THR A 70 -33.87 -10.19 -24.25
C THR A 70 -32.46 -10.11 -23.70
N THR A 71 -32.14 -10.96 -22.72
CA THR A 71 -30.98 -10.86 -21.86
C THR A 71 -29.70 -11.23 -22.61
N VAL A 72 -29.31 -10.40 -23.58
CA VAL A 72 -27.90 -10.13 -23.81
C VAL A 72 -27.58 -8.99 -22.88
N LEU A 73 -27.17 -9.33 -21.65
CA LEU A 73 -26.70 -8.40 -20.62
C LEU A 73 -25.75 -7.38 -21.27
N LYS A 74 -26.28 -6.19 -21.58
CA LYS A 74 -25.44 -5.05 -21.95
C LYS A 74 -25.09 -4.35 -20.64
N PRO A 75 -23.84 -3.92 -20.44
CA PRO A 75 -23.37 -3.27 -19.21
C PRO A 75 -24.18 -2.02 -18.76
N SER A 76 -25.16 -1.57 -19.55
CA SER A 76 -26.04 -0.43 -19.31
C SER A 76 -27.13 -0.63 -18.24
N ASP A 77 -27.33 -1.85 -17.73
CA ASP A 77 -28.44 -2.13 -16.80
C ASP A 77 -28.11 -1.83 -15.33
N ALA A 78 -26.83 -1.57 -15.02
CA ALA A 78 -26.39 -1.06 -13.72
C ALA A 78 -26.48 0.48 -13.59
N GLY A 79 -27.17 1.17 -14.50
CA GLY A 79 -27.25 2.64 -14.48
C GLY A 79 -25.97 3.37 -14.87
N VAL A 80 -24.92 2.64 -15.25
CA VAL A 80 -23.65 3.19 -15.73
C VAL A 80 -23.57 2.96 -17.23
N GLN A 81 -23.77 4.00 -18.04
CA GLN A 81 -23.34 3.90 -19.43
C GLN A 81 -21.81 3.75 -19.43
N PRO A 82 -21.25 2.70 -20.05
CA PRO A 82 -19.80 2.62 -20.17
C PRO A 82 -19.34 3.83 -20.98
N GLY A 83 -18.59 4.72 -20.32
CA GLY A 83 -18.00 5.87 -20.98
C GLY A 83 -17.11 5.44 -22.14
N ARG A 84 -16.76 6.39 -23.02
CA ARG A 84 -15.88 6.13 -24.16
C ARG A 84 -14.66 5.29 -23.73
N PRO A 85 -14.34 4.19 -24.43
CA PRO A 85 -13.22 3.34 -24.08
C PRO A 85 -11.91 4.15 -24.00
N ARG A 86 -11.09 3.79 -23.01
CA ARG A 86 -9.88 4.53 -22.67
C ARG A 86 -8.87 4.40 -23.82
N LYS A 87 -8.28 5.51 -24.26
CA LYS A 87 -7.22 5.51 -25.30
C LYS A 87 -6.02 4.64 -24.93
N PHE A 88 -5.64 4.64 -23.64
CA PHE A 88 -4.58 3.81 -23.10
C PHE A 88 -5.16 3.04 -21.90
N GLY A 89 -5.24 1.72 -22.09
CA GLY A 89 -5.81 0.77 -21.12
C GLY A 89 -4.85 0.46 -19.98
N GLU A 90 -4.91 -0.76 -19.48
CA GLU A 90 -4.04 -1.27 -18.41
C GLU A 90 -2.69 -1.77 -18.95
N CYS A 91 -2.59 -1.98 -20.27
CA CYS A 91 -1.37 -2.41 -20.95
C CYS A 91 -0.17 -1.47 -20.73
N ILE A 92 -0.41 -0.20 -20.40
CA ILE A 92 0.67 0.77 -20.15
C ILE A 92 1.19 0.76 -18.71
N TYR A 93 0.56 0.01 -17.79
CA TYR A 93 0.92 0.03 -16.37
C TYR A 93 2.31 -0.55 -16.08
N PRO A 94 2.74 -1.67 -16.70
CA PRO A 94 4.09 -2.21 -16.46
C PRO A 94 5.18 -1.19 -16.84
N PHE A 95 5.09 -0.62 -18.04
CA PHE A 95 6.05 0.38 -18.53
C PHE A 95 6.13 1.63 -17.64
N VAL A 96 4.97 2.15 -17.19
CA VAL A 96 4.95 3.28 -16.26
C VAL A 96 5.52 2.89 -14.90
N ARG A 97 5.34 1.66 -14.44
CA ARG A 97 5.89 1.15 -13.17
C ARG A 97 7.41 1.02 -13.24
N ASP A 98 7.95 0.54 -14.36
CA ASP A 98 9.40 0.39 -14.55
C ASP A 98 10.09 1.76 -14.54
N ILE A 99 9.53 2.73 -15.28
CA ILE A 99 10.01 4.12 -15.31
C ILE A 99 10.01 4.74 -13.90
N VAL A 100 8.93 4.55 -13.14
CA VAL A 100 8.81 5.09 -11.78
C VAL A 100 9.82 4.43 -10.83
N THR A 101 9.99 3.10 -10.94
CA THR A 101 10.94 2.34 -10.11
C THR A 101 12.37 2.82 -10.33
N GLU A 102 12.77 3.01 -11.58
CA GLU A 102 14.13 3.44 -11.91
C GLU A 102 14.38 4.93 -11.55
N MET A 103 13.38 5.79 -11.73
CA MET A 103 13.47 7.18 -11.24
C MET A 103 13.64 7.24 -9.73
N ASN A 104 12.97 6.35 -8.98
CA ASN A 104 13.15 6.24 -7.54
C ASN A 104 14.54 5.70 -7.17
N GLN A 105 15.03 4.65 -7.86
CA GLN A 105 16.38 4.10 -7.65
C GLN A 105 17.48 5.12 -7.91
N SER A 106 17.28 6.02 -8.87
CA SER A 106 18.20 7.11 -9.20
C SER A 106 18.01 8.38 -8.35
N ALA A 107 17.20 8.31 -7.28
CA ALA A 107 16.86 9.43 -6.40
C ALA A 107 16.30 10.67 -7.13
N LYS A 108 15.70 10.49 -8.31
CA LYS A 108 15.10 11.58 -9.09
C LYS A 108 13.64 11.80 -8.67
N PRO A 109 13.16 13.06 -8.68
CA PRO A 109 11.78 13.35 -8.33
C PRO A 109 10.81 12.73 -9.37
N VAL A 110 9.91 11.86 -8.91
CA VAL A 110 8.87 11.26 -9.76
C VAL A 110 7.73 12.26 -9.98
N ALA A 111 7.89 13.09 -11.01
CA ALA A 111 6.88 14.02 -11.46
C ALA A 111 6.20 13.51 -12.75
N ALA A 112 4.87 13.67 -12.86
CA ALA A 112 4.12 13.25 -14.04
C ALA A 112 4.67 13.81 -15.39
N PRO A 113 5.21 15.05 -15.48
CA PRO A 113 5.87 15.51 -16.71
C PRO A 113 7.14 14.72 -17.05
N ALA A 114 7.94 14.35 -16.05
CA ALA A 114 9.17 13.59 -16.25
C ALA A 114 8.86 12.15 -16.70
N VAL A 115 7.85 11.52 -16.08
CA VAL A 115 7.35 10.20 -16.50
C VAL A 115 6.82 10.25 -17.93
N ALA A 116 6.07 11.30 -18.30
CA ALA A 116 5.54 11.45 -19.67
C ALA A 116 6.66 11.61 -20.72
N LYS A 117 7.68 12.41 -20.40
CA LYS A 117 8.84 12.62 -21.27
C LYS A 117 9.58 11.30 -21.51
N ARG A 118 9.90 10.59 -20.42
CA ARG A 118 10.63 9.32 -20.49
C ARG A 118 9.84 8.24 -21.21
N PHE A 119 8.54 8.16 -20.93
CA PHE A 119 7.66 7.22 -21.61
C PHE A 119 7.64 7.42 -23.14
N LYS A 120 7.73 8.68 -23.60
CA LYS A 120 7.84 9.01 -25.02
C LYS A 120 9.20 8.62 -25.61
N GLU A 121 10.29 8.80 -24.86
CA GLU A 121 11.64 8.41 -25.27
C GLU A 121 11.78 6.89 -25.40
N ASP A 122 11.26 6.14 -24.42
CA ASP A 122 11.43 4.68 -24.36
C ASP A 122 10.47 3.92 -25.29
N ASN A 123 9.22 4.40 -25.44
CA ASN A 123 8.16 3.67 -26.15
C ASN A 123 7.70 4.35 -27.43
N GLY A 124 8.19 5.56 -27.75
CA GLY A 124 7.78 6.32 -28.94
C GLY A 124 6.33 6.83 -28.91
N ILE A 125 5.60 6.64 -27.81
CA ILE A 125 4.19 7.00 -27.69
C ILE A 125 4.06 8.32 -26.92
N ASP A 126 3.49 9.34 -27.58
CA ASP A 126 3.23 10.63 -26.95
C ASP A 126 1.94 10.60 -26.11
N ILE A 127 2.10 10.46 -24.79
CA ILE A 127 1.01 10.51 -23.83
C ILE A 127 0.99 11.86 -23.12
N SER A 128 -0.15 12.55 -23.18
CA SER A 128 -0.31 13.81 -22.45
C SER A 128 -0.04 13.66 -20.94
N VAL A 129 0.56 14.68 -20.32
CA VAL A 129 0.82 14.71 -18.87
C VAL A 129 -0.45 14.46 -18.05
N ARG A 130 -1.62 14.95 -18.50
CA ARG A 130 -2.91 14.67 -17.84
C ARG A 130 -3.28 13.19 -17.87
N SER A 131 -3.03 12.51 -19.00
CA SER A 131 -3.26 11.07 -19.11
C SER A 131 -2.30 10.29 -18.21
N ILE A 132 -1.02 10.65 -18.16
CA ILE A 132 -0.06 10.07 -17.21
C ILE A 132 -0.51 10.28 -15.77
N ARG A 133 -0.94 11.48 -15.37
CA ARG A 133 -1.50 11.71 -14.02
C ARG A 133 -2.70 10.81 -13.72
N ARG A 134 -3.59 10.59 -14.69
CA ARG A 134 -4.75 9.69 -14.53
C ARG A 134 -4.32 8.22 -14.43
N VAL A 135 -3.28 7.82 -15.15
CA VAL A 135 -2.69 6.48 -15.07
C VAL A 135 -2.06 6.27 -13.70
N LEU A 136 -1.19 7.19 -13.27
CA LEU A 136 -0.56 7.16 -11.95
C LEU A 136 -1.61 7.07 -10.83
N ARG A 137 -2.66 7.90 -10.87
CA ARG A 137 -3.77 7.83 -9.90
C ARG A 137 -4.49 6.50 -9.89
N ARG A 138 -4.71 5.88 -11.05
CA ARG A 138 -5.33 4.55 -11.15
C ARG A 138 -4.44 3.45 -10.61
N MET A 139 -3.13 3.60 -10.76
CA MET A 139 -2.13 2.73 -10.14
C MET A 139 -1.93 3.02 -8.64
N GLY A 140 -2.75 3.88 -8.03
CA GLY A 140 -2.67 4.24 -6.61
C GLY A 140 -1.67 5.34 -6.26
N MET A 141 -0.90 5.86 -7.23
CA MET A 141 0.13 6.89 -6.99
C MET A 141 -0.47 8.29 -6.93
N ARG A 142 -0.17 9.05 -5.88
CA ARG A 142 -0.67 10.43 -5.65
C ARG A 142 0.49 11.42 -5.47
N PHE A 143 0.25 12.67 -5.86
CA PHE A 143 1.20 13.76 -5.67
C PHE A 143 1.05 14.33 -4.25
N SER A 144 2.12 14.33 -3.46
CA SER A 144 2.22 15.02 -2.18
C SER A 144 3.09 16.27 -2.32
N LYS A 145 2.62 17.41 -1.79
CA LYS A 145 3.35 18.68 -1.79
C LYS A 145 3.84 18.93 -0.36
N GLY A 146 5.16 18.98 -0.18
CA GLY A 146 5.84 19.61 0.95
C GLY A 146 5.39 19.23 2.36
N VAL A 147 5.86 18.10 2.87
CA VAL A 147 6.25 17.96 4.29
C VAL A 147 7.70 17.44 4.26
N SER A 148 8.59 18.12 4.98
CA SER A 148 10.05 17.97 5.09
C SER A 148 10.70 16.78 4.38
N ARG A 149 11.38 17.06 3.27
CA ARG A 149 12.38 16.15 2.70
C ARG A 149 13.69 16.38 3.44
N ASN A 150 13.81 15.83 4.64
CA ASN A 150 15.14 15.57 5.18
C ASN A 150 15.70 14.39 4.38
N ILE A 151 16.67 14.76 3.57
CA ILE A 151 17.47 13.92 2.69
C ILE A 151 18.23 12.96 3.59
N LEU A 152 17.79 11.69 3.58
CA LEU A 152 18.56 10.45 3.71
C LEU A 152 17.52 9.31 3.80
N ALA A 153 17.08 8.83 2.65
CA ALA A 153 16.19 7.67 2.55
C ALA A 153 17.01 6.38 2.63
N GLU A 154 17.81 6.23 3.68
CA GLU A 154 18.50 4.98 4.02
C GLU A 154 17.80 4.35 5.23
N SER A 155 16.58 3.89 5.02
CA SER A 155 16.02 2.79 5.82
C SER A 155 14.92 2.11 5.00
N ALA A 156 14.80 0.79 5.16
CA ALA A 156 13.91 -0.08 4.41
C ALA A 156 12.40 0.22 4.56
N ALA A 157 12.03 1.36 5.16
CA ALA A 157 10.66 1.84 5.33
C ALA A 157 10.24 2.90 4.30
N ASN A 158 11.16 3.50 3.53
CA ASN A 158 10.83 4.57 2.58
C ASN A 158 10.63 4.06 1.16
N VAL A 159 9.68 3.15 1.01
CA VAL A 159 9.00 2.97 -0.28
C VAL A 159 7.86 3.98 -0.29
N ALA A 160 7.92 4.95 -1.21
CA ALA A 160 6.74 5.69 -1.64
C ALA A 160 5.81 4.74 -2.44
N PHE A 161 5.30 3.71 -1.76
CA PHE A 161 4.17 2.89 -2.12
C PHE A 161 3.54 2.54 -0.77
N GLN A 162 2.57 3.34 -0.34
CA GLN A 162 1.55 2.83 0.58
C GLN A 162 1.02 1.54 -0.07
N ILE A 163 1.28 0.40 0.56
CA ILE A 163 0.46 -0.80 0.38
C ILE A 163 -0.99 -0.29 0.48
N TRP A 164 -1.83 -0.60 -0.52
CA TRP A 164 -3.23 -0.21 -0.49
C TRP A 164 -3.81 -0.72 0.82
N ASN A 165 -4.07 0.19 1.74
CA ASN A 165 -4.76 -0.13 2.97
C ASN A 165 -6.09 0.59 2.89
N ASP A 166 -7.17 -0.18 2.85
CA ASP A 166 -8.50 0.33 3.09
C ASP A 166 -8.46 1.14 4.41
N PRO A 167 -8.94 2.40 4.45
CA PRO A 167 -9.02 3.17 5.70
C PRO A 167 -9.83 2.47 6.82
N SER A 168 -10.50 1.35 6.53
CA SER A 168 -11.15 0.48 7.52
C SER A 168 -10.20 -0.40 8.33
N TYR A 169 -8.98 -0.67 7.85
CA TYR A 169 -8.05 -1.56 8.55
C TYR A 169 -7.41 -0.88 9.76
N THR A 170 -7.40 -1.62 10.86
CA THR A 170 -6.75 -1.27 12.11
C THR A 170 -5.22 -1.42 12.01
N LYS A 171 -4.49 -0.78 12.94
CA LYS A 171 -3.02 -0.91 13.05
C LYS A 171 -2.58 -2.38 13.18
N ALA A 172 -3.36 -3.21 13.86
CA ALA A 172 -3.07 -4.63 14.06
C ALA A 172 -3.13 -5.41 12.73
N GLU A 173 -4.18 -5.21 11.94
CA GLU A 173 -4.34 -5.87 10.63
C GLU A 173 -3.25 -5.44 9.65
N LEU A 174 -2.90 -4.15 9.67
CA LEU A 174 -1.75 -3.62 8.94
C LEU A 174 -0.43 -4.30 9.31
N LEU A 175 -0.18 -4.51 10.60
CA LEU A 175 1.04 -5.17 11.07
C LEU A 175 1.09 -6.64 10.65
N LEU A 176 -0.05 -7.34 10.62
CA LEU A 176 -0.12 -8.71 10.11
C LEU A 176 0.21 -8.78 8.61
N LEU A 177 -0.34 -7.86 7.81
CA LEU A 177 -0.03 -7.76 6.38
C LEU A 177 1.46 -7.43 6.15
N VAL A 178 2.02 -6.51 6.93
CA VAL A 178 3.45 -6.18 6.87
C VAL A 178 4.29 -7.39 7.23
N ARG A 179 4.00 -8.10 8.32
CA ARG A 179 4.74 -9.31 8.71
C ARG A 179 4.69 -10.39 7.63
N ALA A 180 3.52 -10.59 6.99
CA ALA A 180 3.35 -11.58 5.93
C ALA A 180 4.08 -11.24 4.62
N ASN A 181 4.24 -9.95 4.31
CA ASN A 181 4.80 -9.50 3.02
C ASN A 181 6.21 -8.90 3.13
N LYS A 182 6.74 -8.71 4.34
CA LYS A 182 8.07 -8.14 4.54
C LYS A 182 9.11 -9.14 4.00
N PRO A 183 9.91 -8.76 2.98
CA PRO A 183 10.99 -9.62 2.52
C PRO A 183 11.97 -9.85 3.67
N LYS A 184 12.59 -11.02 3.72
CA LYS A 184 13.63 -11.31 4.71
C LYS A 184 14.72 -10.24 4.60
N PRO A 185 15.11 -9.59 5.70
CA PRO A 185 16.16 -8.59 5.67
C PRO A 185 17.45 -9.24 5.15
N VAL A 186 18.10 -8.59 4.19
CA VAL A 186 19.42 -9.01 3.72
C VAL A 186 20.43 -8.06 4.31
N TYR A 187 21.19 -8.55 5.29
CA TYR A 187 22.18 -7.75 5.99
C TYR A 187 23.42 -7.54 5.11
N GLN A 188 23.86 -6.29 5.00
CA GLN A 188 25.03 -5.94 4.19
C GLN A 188 26.30 -6.59 4.75
N ALA A 189 26.43 -6.70 6.08
CA ALA A 189 27.50 -7.43 6.73
C ALA A 189 27.59 -8.89 6.25
N THR A 190 26.45 -9.60 6.16
CA THR A 190 26.40 -10.97 5.64
C THR A 190 26.84 -11.03 4.18
N LYS A 191 26.38 -10.10 3.32
CA LYS A 191 26.81 -10.07 1.91
C LYS A 191 28.32 -9.89 1.78
N ILE A 192 28.89 -8.96 2.54
CA ILE A 192 30.32 -8.65 2.50
C ILE A 192 31.10 -9.88 2.98
N ALA A 193 30.78 -10.43 4.14
CA ALA A 193 31.48 -11.58 4.70
C ALA A 193 31.42 -12.81 3.79
N THR A 194 30.23 -13.14 3.25
CA THR A 194 30.08 -14.27 2.32
C THR A 194 30.85 -14.07 1.01
N ALA A 195 31.05 -12.83 0.55
CA ALA A 195 31.88 -12.56 -0.63
C ALA A 195 33.37 -12.88 -0.41
N TYR A 196 33.81 -12.97 0.85
CA TYR A 196 35.15 -13.39 1.27
C TYR A 196 35.15 -14.80 1.90
N ASP A 197 34.13 -15.62 1.60
CA ASP A 197 33.98 -16.99 2.14
C ASP A 197 33.94 -17.07 3.68
N HIS A 198 33.49 -15.99 4.34
CA HIS A 198 33.30 -15.95 5.79
C HIS A 198 31.83 -16.17 6.18
N LEU A 199 31.65 -16.90 7.28
CA LEU A 199 30.35 -17.11 7.92
C LEU A 199 30.09 -16.03 8.97
N VAL A 200 28.87 -15.50 9.01
CA VAL A 200 28.47 -14.48 10.01
C VAL A 200 27.56 -15.13 11.03
N TYR A 201 27.97 -15.02 12.30
CA TYR A 201 27.14 -15.36 13.45
C TYR A 201 26.56 -14.08 14.06
N PHE A 202 25.29 -14.13 14.45
CA PHE A 202 24.63 -13.05 15.16
C PHE A 202 24.65 -13.35 16.65
N THR A 203 25.18 -12.41 17.42
CA THR A 203 25.25 -12.52 18.87
C THR A 203 23.89 -12.21 19.52
N PRO A 204 23.58 -12.80 20.69
CA PRO A 204 22.33 -12.56 21.40
C PRO A 204 22.21 -11.12 21.91
N LEU A 205 21.00 -10.54 21.85
CA LEU A 205 20.75 -9.09 22.04
C LEU A 205 20.87 -8.60 23.50
N TYR A 206 20.79 -9.49 24.48
CA TYR A 206 20.77 -9.15 25.92
C TYR A 206 21.98 -9.65 26.69
N HIS A 207 23.04 -10.04 25.98
CA HIS A 207 24.27 -10.58 26.54
C HIS A 207 25.46 -9.80 25.97
N PRO A 208 25.62 -8.51 26.30
CA PRO A 208 26.70 -7.67 25.78
C PRO A 208 28.10 -8.26 26.06
N GLU A 209 28.26 -9.01 27.15
CA GLU A 209 29.46 -9.76 27.50
C GLU A 209 29.83 -10.85 26.47
N LEU A 210 28.86 -11.33 25.70
CA LEU A 210 29.07 -12.28 24.59
C LEU A 210 29.25 -11.59 23.23
N GLN A 211 29.42 -10.26 23.22
CA GLN A 211 29.54 -9.47 21.98
C GLN A 211 30.92 -8.82 21.89
N PRO A 212 31.89 -9.43 21.19
CA PRO A 212 33.23 -8.85 21.04
C PRO A 212 33.23 -7.42 20.48
N VAL A 213 32.25 -7.10 19.63
CA VAL A 213 32.09 -5.76 19.05
C VAL A 213 31.76 -4.69 20.10
N GLU A 214 31.04 -5.03 21.17
CA GLU A 214 30.74 -4.09 22.25
C GLU A 214 31.99 -3.76 23.06
N LEU A 215 32.92 -4.71 23.21
CA LEU A 215 34.21 -4.49 23.86
C LEU A 215 35.10 -3.54 23.04
N ILE A 216 35.14 -3.73 21.71
CA ILE A 216 35.86 -2.80 20.81
C ILE A 216 35.23 -1.41 20.85
N TRP A 217 33.89 -1.32 20.87
CA TRP A 217 33.21 -0.05 21.04
C TRP A 217 33.47 0.58 22.41
N ALA A 218 33.54 -0.20 23.48
CA ALA A 218 33.88 0.30 24.81
C ALA A 218 35.29 0.90 24.83
N HIS A 219 36.26 0.25 24.19
CA HIS A 219 37.61 0.79 24.00
C HIS A 219 37.57 2.16 23.33
N ALA A 220 36.91 2.25 22.16
CA ALA A 220 36.83 3.51 21.43
C ALA A 220 36.06 4.61 22.20
N LYS A 221 34.98 4.25 22.89
CA LYS A 221 34.21 5.18 23.72
C LYS A 221 35.01 5.74 24.89
N ASN A 222 35.80 4.90 25.56
CA ASN A 222 36.60 5.33 26.70
C ASN A 222 37.65 6.36 26.27
N GLN A 223 38.30 6.14 25.12
CA GLN A 223 39.28 7.09 24.60
C GLN A 223 38.66 8.45 24.23
N VAL A 224 37.46 8.44 23.63
CA VAL A 224 36.71 9.67 23.35
C VAL A 224 36.20 10.34 24.64
N ALA A 225 35.93 9.58 25.70
CA ALA A 225 35.55 10.13 27.00
C ALA A 225 36.74 10.78 27.72
N ASP A 226 37.94 10.23 27.57
CA ASP A 226 39.17 10.77 28.14
C ASP A 226 39.62 12.07 27.43
N ASP A 227 39.37 12.20 26.12
CA ASP A 227 39.56 13.43 25.35
C ASP A 227 38.30 13.82 24.54
N PRO A 228 37.29 14.43 25.18
CA PRO A 228 36.02 14.78 24.56
C PRO A 228 36.18 15.73 23.36
N ALA A 229 35.49 15.42 22.26
CA ALA A 229 35.44 16.30 21.10
C ALA A 229 34.50 17.50 21.33
N SER A 230 34.88 18.68 20.84
CA SER A 230 34.04 19.89 20.92
C SER A 230 33.14 20.09 19.70
N SER A 231 33.34 19.30 18.63
CA SER A 231 32.57 19.42 17.39
C SER A 231 32.39 18.07 16.67
N MET A 232 31.36 17.95 15.83
CA MET A 232 31.11 16.74 15.03
C MET A 232 32.27 16.34 14.09
N PRO A 233 32.94 17.27 13.39
CA PRO A 233 34.08 16.92 12.55
C PRO A 233 35.27 16.39 13.36
N GLU A 234 35.52 16.99 14.51
CA GLU A 234 36.58 16.56 15.43
C GLU A 234 36.27 15.19 16.03
N LEU A 235 35.01 14.96 16.45
CA LEU A 235 34.56 13.66 16.94
C LEU A 235 34.78 12.57 15.89
N LYS A 236 34.41 12.85 14.64
CA LYS A 236 34.63 11.89 13.54
C LYS A 236 36.12 11.59 13.36
N ALA A 237 36.97 12.61 13.33
CA ALA A 237 38.41 12.42 13.18
C ALA A 237 39.02 11.62 14.35
N LYS A 238 38.57 11.84 15.58
CA LYS A 238 38.99 11.08 16.77
C LYS A 238 38.54 9.62 16.69
N ILE A 239 37.30 9.36 16.29
CA ILE A 239 36.78 7.99 16.10
C ILE A 239 37.56 7.27 15.00
N ASP A 240 37.79 7.92 13.85
CA ASP A 240 38.56 7.32 12.75
C ASP A 240 40.00 6.99 13.20
N ALA A 241 40.68 7.92 13.89
CA ALA A 241 42.03 7.70 14.42
C ALA A 241 42.08 6.59 15.47
N GLU A 242 41.04 6.46 16.29
CA GLU A 242 40.94 5.41 17.30
C GLU A 242 40.74 4.02 16.66
N PHE A 243 39.89 3.92 15.63
CA PHE A 243 39.76 2.67 14.88
C PHE A 243 41.06 2.25 14.19
N ASP A 244 41.93 3.19 13.79
CA ASP A 244 43.26 2.87 13.27
C ASP A 244 44.18 2.20 14.32
N THR A 245 43.92 2.41 15.62
CA THR A 245 44.65 1.73 16.71
C THR A 245 44.15 0.33 17.00
N VAL A 246 42.95 -0.03 16.52
CA VAL A 246 42.35 -1.35 16.72
C VAL A 246 43.04 -2.35 15.81
N VAL A 247 44.06 -3.02 16.36
CA VAL A 247 44.85 -4.05 15.69
C VAL A 247 44.31 -5.45 16.00
N SER A 248 44.89 -6.47 15.36
CA SER A 248 44.50 -7.88 15.55
C SER A 248 44.53 -8.31 17.02
N ASP A 249 45.52 -7.87 17.80
CA ASP A 249 45.65 -8.23 19.21
C ASP A 249 44.46 -7.70 20.05
N THR A 250 43.94 -6.50 19.72
CA THR A 250 42.75 -5.94 20.36
C THR A 250 41.53 -6.83 20.15
N TRP A 251 41.37 -7.37 18.93
CA TRP A 251 40.29 -8.31 18.61
C TRP A 251 40.48 -9.68 19.26
N ILE A 252 41.71 -10.18 19.34
CA ILE A 252 42.02 -11.45 20.02
C ILE A 252 41.66 -11.34 21.50
N ASN A 253 42.08 -10.28 22.19
CA ASN A 253 41.75 -10.06 23.60
C ASN A 253 40.24 -9.96 23.83
N ALA A 254 39.51 -9.26 22.94
CA ALA A 254 38.06 -9.17 23.02
C ALA A 254 37.40 -10.55 22.84
N TYR A 255 37.95 -11.38 21.96
CA TYR A 255 37.46 -12.74 21.74
C TYR A 255 37.74 -13.65 22.93
N GLU A 256 38.94 -13.63 23.50
CA GLU A 256 39.29 -14.39 24.70
C GLU A 256 38.37 -14.03 25.89
N HIS A 257 38.08 -12.74 26.08
CA HIS A 257 37.13 -12.30 27.10
C HIS A 257 35.73 -12.90 26.91
N VAL A 258 35.23 -12.91 25.67
CA VAL A 258 33.93 -13.52 25.35
C VAL A 258 33.96 -15.02 25.62
N GLN A 259 35.04 -15.71 25.27
CA GLN A 259 35.18 -17.15 25.53
C GLN A 259 35.13 -17.48 27.03
N GLU A 260 35.70 -16.64 27.89
CA GLU A 260 35.58 -16.83 29.35
C GLU A 260 34.12 -16.77 29.83
N PHE A 261 33.30 -15.89 29.25
CA PHE A 261 31.87 -15.81 29.58
C PHE A 261 31.08 -16.97 28.99
N GLU A 262 31.40 -17.40 27.77
CA GLU A 262 30.83 -18.62 27.18
C GLU A 262 31.08 -19.82 28.08
N GLU A 263 32.32 -20.00 28.55
CA GLU A 263 32.68 -21.11 29.44
C GLU A 263 31.93 -21.03 30.78
N LYS A 264 31.85 -19.84 31.38
CA LYS A 264 31.07 -19.63 32.62
C LYS A 264 29.60 -20.02 32.44
N TYR A 265 28.96 -19.63 31.34
CA TYR A 265 27.57 -19.98 31.07
C TYR A 265 27.38 -21.47 30.81
N MET A 266 28.32 -22.12 30.12
CA MET A 266 28.30 -23.57 29.91
C MET A 266 28.42 -24.32 31.23
N GLN A 267 29.35 -23.92 32.11
CA GLN A 267 29.51 -24.51 33.44
C GLN A 267 28.26 -24.32 34.31
N GLN A 268 27.62 -23.15 34.26
CA GLN A 268 26.36 -22.90 34.96
C GLN A 268 25.20 -23.74 34.42
N ALA A 269 25.13 -23.93 33.10
CA ALA A 269 24.12 -24.78 32.47
C ALA A 269 24.30 -26.26 32.86
N ASP A 270 25.54 -26.75 32.88
CA ASP A 270 25.87 -28.13 33.26
C ASP A 270 25.66 -28.38 34.76
N ALA A 271 25.89 -27.37 35.61
CA ALA A 271 25.63 -27.44 37.05
C ALA A 271 24.14 -27.36 37.41
N CYS A 272 23.29 -26.93 36.46
CA CYS A 272 21.85 -26.87 36.65
C CYS A 272 21.25 -28.27 36.41
N GLU A 273 21.10 -29.06 37.48
CA GLU A 273 20.33 -30.31 37.39
C GLU A 273 18.93 -30.01 36.86
N LEU A 274 18.62 -30.53 35.66
CA LEU A 274 17.27 -30.48 35.11
C LEU A 274 16.33 -31.12 36.12
N ALA A 275 15.49 -30.32 36.77
CA ALA A 275 14.38 -30.80 37.55
C ALA A 275 13.43 -31.55 36.61
N ALA A 276 13.66 -32.85 36.46
CA ALA A 276 12.76 -33.74 35.78
C ALA A 276 11.47 -33.84 36.61
N ASN A 277 10.35 -33.60 35.92
CA ASN A 277 8.96 -33.88 36.30
C ASN A 277 8.16 -32.72 36.92
N ALA A 278 7.49 -31.97 36.05
CA ALA A 278 6.06 -31.71 36.21
C ALA A 278 5.42 -31.54 34.82
N VAL A 279 4.87 -32.63 34.28
CA VAL A 279 3.81 -32.53 33.28
C VAL A 279 2.54 -32.24 34.06
N ASP A 280 1.95 -31.06 33.89
CA ASP A 280 0.50 -31.00 33.73
C ASP A 280 0.05 -29.71 33.02
N ASN A 281 -0.88 -29.93 32.09
CA ASN A 281 -1.49 -28.94 31.22
C ASN A 281 -2.27 -27.88 32.00
N VAL A 282 -2.07 -26.60 31.69
CA VAL A 282 -3.15 -25.60 31.78
C VAL A 282 -3.11 -24.71 30.54
N ASP A 283 -4.17 -24.87 29.77
CA ASP A 283 -4.72 -24.01 28.72
C ASP A 283 -4.86 -22.54 29.16
N GLY A 284 -4.75 -21.63 28.19
CA GLY A 284 -5.46 -20.36 28.23
C GLY A 284 -4.67 -19.11 28.60
N GLY A 285 -4.37 -18.30 27.57
CA GLY A 285 -4.30 -16.84 27.71
C GLY A 285 -2.92 -16.24 27.46
N VAL A 286 -2.67 -15.84 26.21
CA VAL A 286 -1.64 -14.84 25.90
C VAL A 286 -2.04 -13.55 26.61
N ARG A 287 -1.39 -13.27 27.73
CA ARG A 287 -1.38 -11.96 28.38
C ARG A 287 -0.14 -11.23 27.89
N ASP A 288 -0.36 -10.18 27.11
CA ASP A 288 0.65 -9.18 26.81
C ASP A 288 1.16 -8.60 28.13
N ALA A 289 2.46 -8.79 28.40
CA ALA A 289 3.15 -8.13 29.50
C ALA A 289 3.54 -6.72 29.05
N GLU A 290 2.67 -5.76 29.36
CA GLU A 290 3.11 -4.40 29.64
C GLU A 290 3.44 -4.25 31.14
N GLU A 291 4.26 -3.22 31.41
CA GLU A 291 4.76 -2.70 32.70
C GLU A 291 5.99 -3.42 33.30
N GLY A 292 7.00 -2.71 33.81
CA GLY A 292 7.16 -1.28 34.04
C GLY A 292 8.32 -1.04 35.02
N ASP A 293 8.52 0.23 35.36
CA ASP A 293 9.08 0.77 36.61
C ASP A 293 10.28 1.71 36.43
N ASN A 294 9.97 3.00 36.36
CA ASN A 294 10.90 4.08 36.66
C ASN A 294 10.71 4.42 38.13
N THR A 295 11.57 3.89 38.98
CA THR A 295 11.66 4.29 40.38
C THR A 295 12.41 5.63 40.45
N GLU A 296 11.67 6.71 40.70
CA GLU A 296 12.24 8.02 41.06
C GLU A 296 12.91 7.90 42.43
N HIS A 297 14.23 8.07 42.47
CA HIS A 297 14.99 8.13 43.73
C HIS A 297 15.04 9.58 44.21
N ASP A 298 14.38 9.82 45.34
CA ASP A 298 14.41 11.02 46.15
C ASP A 298 15.82 11.24 46.73
N GLY A 299 16.53 12.22 46.19
CA GLY A 299 17.81 12.70 46.69
C GLY A 299 17.62 14.00 47.45
N SER A 300 17.38 13.89 48.76
CA SER A 300 17.50 15.00 49.69
C SER A 300 18.97 15.39 49.82
N ASP A 301 19.35 16.56 49.30
CA ASP A 301 20.63 17.20 49.67
C ASP A 301 20.39 18.48 50.46
N VAL A 302 21.05 18.45 51.61
CA VAL A 302 21.19 19.39 52.70
C VAL A 302 21.59 20.78 52.20
N ASN A 303 20.85 21.81 52.61
CA ASN A 303 21.35 23.19 52.63
C ASN A 303 21.91 23.46 54.02
N ASP A 304 23.18 23.84 54.11
CA ASP A 304 23.70 24.74 55.15
C ASP A 304 25.03 25.38 54.69
N GLU A 305 25.11 26.71 54.90
CA GLU A 305 26.28 27.61 54.99
C GLU A 305 27.00 28.07 53.70
N ASP A 306 26.58 29.22 53.15
CA ASP A 306 27.15 30.57 53.40
C ASP A 306 26.34 31.68 52.68
#